data_AF-A0A7K9WC85-F1
#
_entry.id   AF-A0A7K9WC85-F1
#
_cell.length_a   1.000
_cell.length_b   1.000
_cell.length_c   1.000
_cell.angle_alpha   90.00
_cell.angle_beta   90.00
_cell.angle_gamma   90.00
#
_symmetry.space_group_name_H-M   'P 1'
#
loop_
_entity.id
_entity.type
_entity.pdbx_description
1 polymer ?
#
loop_
_entity_poly.entity_id
_entity_poly.type
_entity_poly.pdbx_seq_one_letter_code
_entity_poly.pdbx_strand_id
1 'polypeptide(L)'
;QHCCVCGETGATIMCRHEDCNRWFHLPCAKEGGCVTQYIVDYSSYCPEHRPEQTVDVTPEPDTECLVCMEPVEDTKTYDTMVCPTCRR
;
A
#
# COMPACT_ATOMS: atom_id res chain seq x y z
N GLN A 1 5.79 -19.62 10.27
CA GLN A 1 4.94 -18.42 10.29
C GLN A 1 3.79 -18.60 9.30
N HIS A 2 2.57 -18.17 9.65
CA HIS A 2 1.38 -18.28 8.77
C HIS A 2 1.12 -16.94 8.10
N CYS A 3 0.72 -16.96 6.83
CA CYS A 3 0.36 -15.77 6.08
C CYS A 3 -1.01 -15.24 6.54
N CYS A 4 -1.08 -13.97 6.96
CA CYS A 4 -2.35 -13.36 7.36
C CYS A 4 -3.31 -13.10 6.19
N VAL A 5 -2.87 -13.32 4.94
CA VAL A 5 -3.67 -13.13 3.73
C VAL A 5 -4.27 -14.44 3.25
N CYS A 6 -3.45 -15.47 3.02
CA CYS A 6 -3.92 -16.76 2.49
C CYS A 6 -4.03 -17.88 3.53
N GLY A 7 -3.57 -17.68 4.77
CA GLY A 7 -3.60 -18.68 5.85
C GLY A 7 -2.47 -19.72 5.79
N GLU A 8 -1.82 -19.88 4.64
CA GLU A 8 -0.78 -20.91 4.44
C GLU A 8 0.53 -20.60 5.19
N THR A 9 1.28 -21.66 5.47
CA THR A 9 2.59 -21.54 6.13
C THR A 9 3.70 -21.10 5.17
N GLY A 10 4.88 -20.79 5.69
CA GLY A 10 6.04 -20.37 4.89
C GLY A 10 6.09 -18.87 4.56
N ALA A 11 5.25 -18.05 5.20
CA ALA A 11 5.36 -16.60 5.14
C ALA A 11 6.69 -16.14 5.75
N THR A 12 7.44 -15.31 5.02
CA THR A 12 8.78 -14.86 5.42
C THR A 12 8.88 -13.36 5.70
N ILE A 13 7.86 -12.58 5.34
CA ILE A 13 7.85 -11.14 5.58
C ILE A 13 7.05 -10.85 6.84
N MET A 14 7.63 -10.04 7.73
CA MET A 14 7.01 -9.56 8.96
C MET A 14 6.72 -8.07 8.83
N CYS A 15 5.60 -7.64 9.42
CA CYS A 15 5.33 -6.21 9.59
C CYS A 15 6.45 -5.53 10.41
N ARG A 16 6.91 -4.36 9.97
CA ARG A 16 7.98 -3.60 10.62
C ARG A 16 7.54 -2.92 11.91
N HIS A 17 6.25 -2.58 12.04
CA HIS A 17 5.73 -1.92 13.24
C HIS A 17 6.02 -2.73 14.51
N GLU A 18 6.49 -2.05 15.55
CA GLU A 18 6.79 -2.68 16.85
C GLU A 18 5.53 -3.39 17.40
N ASP A 19 5.73 -4.51 18.08
CA ASP A 19 4.66 -5.36 18.63
C ASP A 19 3.64 -5.92 17.61
N CYS A 20 3.87 -5.75 16.30
CA CYS A 20 3.04 -6.37 15.27
C CYS A 20 3.58 -7.74 14.85
N ASN A 21 2.85 -8.80 15.19
CA ASN A 21 3.23 -10.18 14.86
C ASN A 21 2.61 -10.71 13.56
N ARG A 22 2.21 -9.83 12.63
CA ARG A 22 1.63 -10.25 11.34
C ARG A 22 2.72 -10.61 10.34
N TRP A 23 2.57 -11.79 9.74
CA TRP A 23 3.44 -12.30 8.69
C TRP A 23 2.64 -12.49 7.40
N PHE A 24 3.30 -12.31 6.26
CA PHE A 24 2.69 -12.53 4.94
C PHE A 24 3.73 -13.01 3.93
N HIS A 25 3.29 -13.72 2.90
CA HIS A 25 4.15 -14.00 1.75
C HIS A 25 4.32 -12.72 0.93
N LEU A 26 5.48 -12.57 0.28
CA LEU A 26 5.70 -11.46 -0.64
C LEU A 26 4.66 -11.40 -1.77
N PRO A 27 4.27 -12.51 -2.44
CA PRO A 27 3.23 -12.47 -3.46
C PRO A 27 1.87 -12.08 -2.92
N CYS A 28 1.55 -12.45 -1.68
CA CYS A 28 0.28 -12.12 -1.04
C CYS A 28 0.21 -10.66 -0.56
N ALA A 29 1.34 -9.94 -0.49
CA ALA A 29 1.37 -8.59 0.05
C ALA A 29 0.44 -7.63 -0.69
N LYS A 30 0.43 -7.69 -2.04
CA LYS A 30 -0.40 -6.81 -2.88
C LYS A 30 -1.89 -7.09 -2.65
N GLU A 31 -2.31 -8.34 -2.82
CA GLU A 31 -3.72 -8.75 -2.65
C GLU A 31 -4.21 -8.53 -1.21
N GLY A 32 -3.31 -8.65 -0.24
CA GLY A 32 -3.60 -8.42 1.16
C GLY A 32 -3.66 -6.96 1.57
N GLY A 33 -3.38 -5.99 0.69
CA GLY A 33 -3.34 -4.56 1.06
C GLY A 33 -2.12 -4.19 1.91
N CYS A 34 -1.03 -4.95 1.86
CA CYS A 34 0.23 -4.68 2.54
C CYS A 34 1.13 -3.77 1.70
N VAL A 35 2.13 -3.12 2.32
CA VAL A 35 3.11 -2.28 1.58
C VAL A 35 4.52 -2.78 1.85
N THR A 36 5.26 -3.07 0.77
CA THR A 36 6.68 -3.42 0.77
C THR A 36 7.47 -2.27 0.16
N GLN A 37 8.33 -1.63 0.95
CA GLN A 37 9.17 -0.52 0.51
C GLN A 37 10.51 -1.07 0.03
N TYR A 38 10.85 -0.89 -1.24
CA TYR A 38 12.14 -1.30 -1.82
C TYR A 38 13.21 -0.20 -1.74
N ILE A 39 13.19 0.53 -0.63
CA ILE A 39 14.19 1.54 -0.26
C ILE A 39 14.82 1.07 1.05
N VAL A 40 16.12 1.35 1.26
CA VAL A 40 16.79 1.02 2.53
C VAL A 40 15.94 1.58 3.67
N ASP A 41 15.47 0.76 4.62
CA ASP A 41 15.93 -0.55 5.09
C ASP A 41 15.15 -1.80 4.60
N TYR A 42 14.40 -1.69 3.51
CA TYR A 42 13.54 -2.72 2.91
C TYR A 42 12.35 -3.14 3.79
N SER A 43 11.77 -2.18 4.52
CA SER A 43 10.66 -2.41 5.43
C SER A 43 9.36 -2.82 4.75
N SER A 44 8.57 -3.63 5.45
CA SER A 44 7.28 -4.13 5.00
C SER A 44 6.22 -3.91 6.09
N TYR A 45 4.99 -3.59 5.70
CA TYR A 45 3.93 -3.21 6.63
C TYR A 45 2.63 -3.95 6.30
N CYS A 46 1.98 -4.47 7.33
CA CYS A 46 0.67 -5.10 7.20
C CYS A 46 -0.42 -4.05 6.89
N PRO A 47 -1.66 -4.46 6.56
CA PRO A 47 -2.68 -3.52 6.10
C PRO A 47 -3.09 -2.46 7.13
N GLU A 48 -2.91 -2.76 8.41
CA GLU A 48 -3.22 -1.87 9.53
C GLU A 48 -2.10 -0.86 9.83
N HIS A 49 -0.85 -1.23 9.54
CA HIS A 49 0.32 -0.40 9.82
C HIS A 49 1.00 0.13 8.58
N ARG A 50 0.39 -0.07 7.40
CA ARG A 50 0.96 0.44 6.16
C ARG A 50 1.06 1.96 6.22
N PRO A 51 2.12 2.55 5.66
CA PRO A 51 2.14 3.98 5.46
C PRO A 51 0.98 4.34 4.54
N GLU A 52 0.29 5.41 4.87
CA GLU A 52 -0.72 5.97 4.01
C GLU A 52 -0.22 7.28 3.40
N GLN A 53 -0.55 7.52 2.14
CA GLN A 53 -0.18 8.77 1.52
C GLN A 53 -0.86 9.96 2.21
N THR A 54 -0.08 10.96 2.62
CA THR A 54 -0.60 12.27 3.03
C THR A 54 -0.96 13.06 1.79
N VAL A 55 -2.26 13.26 1.55
CA VAL A 55 -2.76 13.97 0.37
C VAL A 55 -3.32 15.31 0.82
N ASP A 56 -2.73 16.41 0.33
CA ASP A 56 -3.20 17.78 0.63
C ASP A 56 -4.39 18.20 -0.24
N VAL A 57 -4.65 17.48 -1.34
CA VAL A 57 -5.64 17.84 -2.36
C VAL A 57 -6.49 16.62 -2.68
N THR A 58 -7.78 16.67 -2.36
CA THR A 58 -8.74 15.71 -2.91
C THR A 58 -8.86 15.98 -4.42
N PRO A 59 -8.53 15.02 -5.30
CA PRO A 59 -8.69 15.18 -6.74
C PRO A 59 -10.15 15.53 -7.05
N GLU A 60 -10.38 16.44 -7.99
CA GLU A 60 -11.74 16.64 -8.47
C GLU A 60 -12.21 15.38 -9.23
N PRO A 61 -13.53 15.08 -9.25
CA PRO A 61 -14.07 13.97 -10.02
C PRO A 61 -13.59 14.03 -11.47
N ASP A 62 -13.23 12.88 -12.05
CA ASP A 62 -12.70 12.75 -13.41
C ASP A 62 -11.34 13.44 -13.64
N THR A 63 -10.51 13.56 -12.60
CA THR A 63 -9.11 13.97 -12.77
C THR A 63 -8.31 12.83 -13.40
N GLU A 64 -7.68 13.08 -14.55
CA GLU A 64 -6.72 12.16 -15.15
C GLU A 64 -5.29 12.53 -14.71
N CYS A 65 -4.54 11.55 -14.22
CA CYS A 65 -3.17 11.78 -13.79
C CYS A 65 -2.22 11.82 -15.00
N LEU A 66 -1.47 12.91 -15.17
CA LEU A 66 -0.54 13.06 -16.29
C LEU A 66 0.68 12.12 -16.23
N VAL A 67 0.88 11.39 -15.13
CA VAL A 67 1.99 10.41 -14.98
C VAL A 67 1.55 9.01 -15.39
N CYS A 68 0.41 8.52 -14.89
CA CYS A 68 -0.08 7.19 -15.23
C CYS A 68 -1.04 7.18 -16.44
N MET A 69 -1.57 8.34 -16.85
CA MET A 69 -2.60 8.48 -17.89
C MET A 69 -3.87 7.69 -17.56
N GLU A 70 -4.23 7.64 -16.27
CA GLU A 70 -5.38 6.92 -15.75
C GLU A 70 -6.22 7.85 -14.85
N PRO A 71 -7.52 7.55 -14.67
CA PRO A 71 -8.37 8.26 -13.72
C PRO A 71 -7.83 8.13 -12.30
N VAL A 72 -7.88 9.23 -11.55
CA VAL A 72 -7.59 9.25 -10.13
C VAL A 72 -8.91 9.14 -9.38
N GLU A 73 -9.02 8.16 -8.50
CA GLU A 73 -10.16 8.02 -7.59
C GLU A 73 -10.33 9.29 -6.75
N ASP A 74 -11.59 9.64 -6.51
CA ASP A 74 -12.03 10.82 -5.75
C ASP A 74 -11.78 10.68 -4.25
N THR A 75 -11.44 9.47 -3.80
CA THR A 75 -11.14 9.15 -2.41
C THR A 75 -9.80 8.44 -2.30
N LYS A 76 -9.18 8.56 -1.12
CA LYS A 76 -7.93 7.89 -0.81
C LYS A 76 -8.18 6.38 -0.65
N THR A 77 -7.60 5.58 -1.52
CA THR A 77 -7.65 4.12 -1.45
C THR A 77 -6.25 3.54 -1.33
N TYR A 78 -6.17 2.21 -1.16
CA TYR A 78 -4.90 1.50 -1.20
C TYR A 78 -4.35 1.38 -2.62
N ASP A 79 -5.24 1.23 -3.60
CA ASP A 79 -4.88 0.95 -5.00
C ASP A 79 -4.50 2.21 -5.78
N THR A 80 -5.03 3.38 -5.39
CA THR A 80 -4.81 4.64 -6.10
C THR A 80 -3.94 5.60 -5.31
N MET A 81 -2.82 6.01 -5.90
CA MET A 81 -1.97 7.08 -5.36
C MET A 81 -2.18 8.41 -6.11
N VAL A 82 -2.49 9.46 -5.35
CA VAL A 82 -2.52 10.86 -5.82
C VAL A 82 -1.11 11.44 -5.87
N CYS A 83 -0.62 11.86 -7.03
CA CYS A 83 0.69 12.50 -7.15
C CYS A 83 0.58 14.04 -7.28
N PRO A 84 1.67 14.81 -7.23
CA PRO A 84 1.61 16.27 -7.29
C PRO A 84 0.99 16.86 -8.56
N THR A 85 0.91 16.09 -9.66
CA THR A 85 0.23 16.52 -10.90
C THR A 85 -1.24 16.11 -10.96
N CYS A 86 -1.76 15.37 -9.97
CA CYS A 86 -3.19 15.09 -9.83
C CYS A 86 -3.94 16.29 -9.25
N ARG A 87 -3.56 17.49 -9.69
CA ARG A 87 -4.17 18.76 -9.36
C ARG A 87 -4.83 19.26 -10.64
N ARG A 88 -6.07 19.71 -10.55
CA ARG A 88 -6.61 20.58 -11.60
C ARG A 88 -6.00 21.97 -11.47
#